data_AF-D8UDH1-F1
#
_entry.id   AF-D8UDH1-F1
#
_cell.length_a   1.000
_cell.length_b   1.000
_cell.length_c   1.000
_cell.angle_alpha   90.00
_cell.angle_beta   90.00
_cell.angle_gamma   90.00
#
_symmetry.space_group_name_H-M   'P 1'
#
loop_
_entity.id
_entity.type
_entity.pdbx_description
1 polymer ?
#
loop_
_entity_poly.entity_id
_entity_poly.type
_entity_poly.pdbx_seq_one_letter_code
_entity_poly.pdbx_strand_id
1 'polypeptide(L)'
;MALGWVLLALMVLGGIPLNWLYDDPLQLCRSQGDINTLGELALCMQRFVVPEGTIPPSLWREETGYIPSLQQRHDLDKFIRNMASASSAAACKKLLLPASLKRVYRPPRVFRDAEVRESVCLLLERTRGGRFVAGWAWLAVRPEPAAVGQLAKSEEEEEEEEEGHELASIGAAKAATRAGALATAAPGVMDDTQPSGTEQQRRRRGRQQQQQQLRWVKAWVGVWYRVVDWWFRSSWVTALWGFGNAGVEVGMETQAAEDEEAVAVVAAVGGGGFRGGWSPRGGRPLRRLHLGAPHPSFEGPVDLQAVALFRGLPSLARSVVVSGKHRRATAADSACLPGFGYPASDPSHNDRDAFNIISFALLQLHGKKEESCPVSTVFASGGFGSNATAFYSRKDTAVAALVAALEEVTGAAAAAAAAPPPPPAGTSSSSGGWTVSLPPDDPACALTATRNVFGRGVNGVPRRDVCTRPADAGGGSGGRSCFGSFVHVEQAEAARAPAVWALWVEALQMLQSWARVGDL
;
A
#
# COMPACT_ATOMS: atom_id res chain seq x y z
N MET A 1 42.52 -7.80 -13.80
CA MET A 1 42.04 -6.57 -14.48
C MET A 1 41.31 -6.88 -15.79
N ALA A 2 41.82 -7.74 -16.67
CA ALA A 2 41.17 -8.08 -17.95
C ALA A 2 39.70 -8.57 -17.80
N LEU A 3 39.39 -9.40 -16.80
CA LEU A 3 38.02 -9.87 -16.56
C LEU A 3 37.03 -8.73 -16.19
N GLY A 4 37.52 -7.71 -15.48
CA GLY A 4 36.71 -6.55 -15.08
C GLY A 4 36.39 -5.64 -16.27
N TRP A 5 37.35 -5.49 -17.20
CA TRP A 5 37.13 -4.75 -18.45
C TRP A 5 36.20 -5.49 -19.41
N VAL A 6 36.24 -6.82 -19.46
CA VAL A 6 35.30 -7.62 -20.26
C VAL A 6 33.88 -7.53 -19.71
N LEU A 7 33.70 -7.59 -18.38
CA LEU A 7 32.38 -7.41 -17.76
C LEU A 7 31.83 -5.99 -17.95
N LEU A 8 32.68 -4.96 -17.82
CA LEU A 8 32.29 -3.58 -18.08
C LEU A 8 31.95 -3.35 -19.55
N ALA A 9 32.75 -3.89 -20.47
CA ALA A 9 32.48 -3.83 -21.91
C ALA A 9 31.21 -4.60 -22.27
N LEU A 10 30.90 -5.73 -21.64
CA LEU A 10 29.63 -6.44 -21.85
C LEU A 10 28.42 -5.69 -21.27
N MET A 11 28.58 -4.98 -20.16
CA MET A 11 27.50 -4.13 -19.62
C MET A 11 27.27 -2.88 -20.49
N VAL A 12 28.35 -2.25 -20.96
CA VAL A 12 28.30 -1.00 -21.74
C VAL A 12 27.95 -1.25 -23.21
N LEU A 13 28.56 -2.26 -23.85
CA LEU A 13 28.35 -2.58 -25.27
C LEU A 13 27.18 -3.55 -25.49
N GLY A 14 26.87 -4.40 -24.51
CA GLY A 14 25.73 -5.33 -24.58
C GLY A 14 24.39 -4.69 -24.27
N GLY A 15 24.37 -3.41 -23.86
CA GLY A 15 23.15 -2.68 -23.53
C GLY A 15 22.33 -3.36 -22.43
N ILE A 16 22.95 -4.15 -21.54
CA ILE A 16 22.23 -4.79 -20.44
C ILE A 16 21.75 -3.67 -19.52
N PRO A 17 20.44 -3.39 -19.50
CA PRO A 17 19.93 -2.25 -18.76
C PRO A 17 20.19 -2.53 -17.27
N LEU A 18 20.89 -1.63 -16.54
CA LEU A 18 21.18 -1.77 -15.10
C LEU A 18 19.92 -2.06 -14.26
N ASN A 19 18.76 -1.66 -14.76
CA ASN A 19 17.41 -1.97 -14.27
C ASN A 19 17.05 -3.47 -14.24
N TRP A 20 17.83 -4.37 -14.87
CA TRP A 20 17.70 -5.82 -14.71
C TRP A 20 18.30 -6.36 -13.42
N LEU A 21 19.14 -5.58 -12.73
CA LEU A 21 19.77 -5.99 -11.46
C LEU A 21 18.95 -5.63 -10.21
N TYR A 22 17.94 -4.76 -10.35
CA TYR A 22 17.14 -4.30 -9.22
C TYR A 22 15.81 -5.05 -9.14
N ASP A 23 15.77 -6.03 -8.23
CA ASP A 23 14.55 -6.71 -7.79
C ASP A 23 13.73 -5.89 -6.76
N ASP A 24 14.04 -4.60 -6.59
CA ASP A 24 13.53 -3.76 -5.50
C ASP A 24 12.90 -2.46 -6.03
N PRO A 25 11.56 -2.40 -6.16
CA PRO A 25 10.89 -1.24 -6.75
C PRO A 25 11.11 0.03 -5.93
N LEU A 26 11.26 -0.05 -4.61
CA LEU A 26 11.51 1.13 -3.77
C LEU A 26 12.88 1.74 -4.07
N GLN A 27 13.90 0.91 -4.28
CA GLN A 27 15.23 1.40 -4.67
C GLN A 27 15.20 1.99 -6.08
N LEU A 28 14.48 1.36 -7.01
CA LEU A 28 14.27 1.89 -8.36
C LEU A 28 13.59 3.27 -8.31
N CYS A 29 12.51 3.42 -7.54
CA CYS A 29 11.83 4.70 -7.38
C CYS A 29 12.76 5.78 -6.81
N ARG A 30 13.50 5.46 -5.74
CA ARG A 30 14.48 6.39 -5.14
C ARG A 30 15.64 6.76 -6.05
N SER A 31 15.99 5.90 -7.01
CA SER A 31 17.03 6.22 -7.99
C SER A 31 16.56 7.21 -9.06
N GLN A 32 15.25 7.43 -9.18
CA GLN A 32 14.64 8.32 -10.17
C GLN A 32 14.24 9.68 -9.58
N GLY A 33 14.36 9.85 -8.27
CA GLY A 33 14.02 11.09 -7.57
C GLY A 33 13.88 10.86 -6.08
N ASP A 34 13.64 11.95 -5.36
CA ASP A 34 13.39 11.91 -3.93
C ASP A 34 11.96 11.40 -3.68
N ILE A 35 11.86 10.14 -3.27
CA ILE A 35 10.58 9.50 -2.90
C ILE A 35 10.45 9.52 -1.39
N ASN A 36 9.85 10.59 -0.91
CA ASN A 36 9.69 10.95 0.50
C ASN A 36 8.24 10.80 0.98
N THR A 37 7.26 10.77 0.08
CA THR A 37 5.85 10.57 0.42
C THR A 37 5.31 9.25 -0.13
N LEU A 38 4.24 8.73 0.48
CA LEU A 38 3.52 7.59 -0.06
C LEU A 38 2.83 7.92 -1.38
N GLY A 39 2.44 9.19 -1.60
CA GLY A 39 1.89 9.66 -2.88
C GLY A 39 2.91 9.53 -4.02
N GLU A 40 4.11 10.06 -3.83
CA GLU A 40 5.24 9.90 -4.78
C GLU A 40 5.58 8.42 -5.01
N LEU A 41 5.58 7.62 -3.94
CA LEU A 41 5.82 6.19 -4.04
C LEU A 41 4.74 5.52 -4.91
N ALA A 42 3.46 5.81 -4.67
CA ALA A 42 2.35 5.24 -5.42
C ALA A 42 2.42 5.63 -6.90
N LEU A 43 2.69 6.91 -7.20
CA LEU A 43 2.91 7.40 -8.57
C LEU A 43 4.06 6.65 -9.25
N CYS A 44 5.17 6.42 -8.55
CA CYS A 44 6.26 5.61 -9.10
C CYS A 44 5.85 4.14 -9.31
N MET A 45 5.09 3.55 -8.38
CA MET A 45 4.68 2.14 -8.45
C MET A 45 3.79 1.83 -9.66
N GLN A 46 3.05 2.81 -10.19
CA GLN A 46 2.27 2.66 -11.42
C GLN A 46 3.11 2.16 -12.60
N ARG A 47 4.41 2.52 -12.65
CA ARG A 47 5.34 2.09 -13.71
C ARG A 47 5.61 0.59 -13.69
N PHE A 48 5.42 -0.07 -12.54
CA PHE A 48 5.65 -1.50 -12.39
C PHE A 48 4.38 -2.34 -12.58
N VAL A 49 3.20 -1.72 -12.65
CA VAL A 49 1.93 -2.42 -12.86
C VAL A 49 2.00 -3.26 -14.14
N VAL A 50 1.61 -4.52 -14.05
CA VAL A 50 1.57 -5.40 -15.24
C VAL A 50 0.52 -4.87 -16.23
N PRO A 51 0.91 -4.43 -17.45
CA PRO A 51 -0.01 -3.78 -18.38
C PRO A 51 -1.07 -4.73 -18.96
N GLU A 52 -2.09 -4.15 -19.60
CA GLU A 52 -3.08 -4.88 -20.39
C GLU A 52 -2.44 -5.83 -21.42
N GLY A 53 -3.02 -7.01 -21.58
CA GLY A 53 -2.61 -8.01 -22.57
C GLY A 53 -1.21 -8.61 -22.37
N THR A 54 -0.49 -8.25 -21.30
CA THR A 54 0.90 -8.67 -21.09
C THR A 54 1.02 -10.16 -20.71
N ILE A 55 0.02 -10.73 -20.04
CA ILE A 55 0.01 -12.12 -19.58
C ILE A 55 -0.78 -12.97 -20.58
N PRO A 56 -0.11 -13.82 -21.38
CA PRO A 56 -0.79 -14.74 -22.27
C PRO A 56 -1.78 -15.63 -21.48
N PRO A 57 -2.99 -15.92 -22.02
CA PRO A 57 -3.96 -16.77 -21.33
C PRO A 57 -3.40 -18.13 -20.91
N SER A 58 -2.51 -18.72 -21.72
CA SER A 58 -1.83 -19.97 -21.41
C SER A 58 -0.94 -19.90 -20.18
N LEU A 59 -0.44 -18.71 -19.82
CA LEU A 59 0.35 -18.49 -18.62
C LEU A 59 -0.50 -18.13 -17.39
N TRP A 60 -1.82 -17.99 -17.50
CA TRP A 60 -2.67 -17.69 -16.33
C TRP A 60 -3.00 -18.96 -15.54
N ARG A 61 -2.04 -19.45 -14.74
CA ARG A 61 -2.15 -20.66 -13.92
C ARG A 61 -1.28 -20.57 -12.66
N GLU A 62 -1.43 -21.49 -11.71
CA GLU A 62 -0.68 -21.43 -10.44
C GLU A 62 0.83 -21.63 -10.66
N GLU A 63 1.23 -22.47 -11.62
CA GLU A 63 2.63 -22.86 -11.86
C GLU A 63 3.50 -21.73 -12.40
N THR A 64 2.89 -20.73 -13.03
CA THR A 64 3.59 -19.57 -13.59
C THR A 64 3.77 -18.44 -12.59
N GLY A 65 3.10 -18.52 -11.44
CA GLY A 65 3.22 -17.55 -10.34
C GLY A 65 2.28 -16.35 -10.43
N TYR A 66 1.50 -16.17 -11.50
CA TYR A 66 0.50 -15.08 -11.60
C TYR A 66 -0.71 -15.31 -10.67
N ILE A 67 -1.01 -16.58 -10.37
CA ILE A 67 -1.98 -16.98 -9.36
C ILE A 67 -1.18 -17.57 -8.18
N PRO A 68 -1.36 -17.08 -6.94
CA PRO A 68 -0.72 -17.70 -5.79
C PRO A 68 -1.18 -19.15 -5.61
N SER A 69 -0.25 -20.08 -5.38
CA SER A 69 -0.59 -21.46 -5.02
C SER A 69 -1.30 -21.54 -3.66
N LEU A 70 -1.96 -22.66 -3.35
CA LEU A 70 -2.65 -22.82 -2.05
C LEU A 70 -1.77 -22.50 -0.84
N GLN A 71 -0.51 -22.96 -0.85
CA GLN A 71 0.46 -22.67 0.20
C GLN A 71 0.79 -21.18 0.27
N GLN A 72 1.00 -20.53 -0.89
CA GLN A 72 1.26 -19.09 -0.93
C GLN A 72 0.06 -18.29 -0.42
N ARG A 73 -1.18 -18.70 -0.74
CA ARG A 73 -2.40 -18.05 -0.22
C ARG A 73 -2.47 -18.10 1.30
N HIS A 74 -2.22 -19.27 1.87
CA HIS A 74 -2.18 -19.47 3.33
C HIS A 74 -1.07 -18.65 3.99
N ASP A 75 0.15 -18.72 3.45
CA ASP A 75 1.29 -17.99 3.99
C ASP A 75 1.12 -16.48 3.86
N LEU A 76 0.50 -16.01 2.78
CA LEU A 76 0.19 -14.61 2.55
C LEU A 76 -0.85 -14.11 3.56
N ASP A 77 -1.98 -14.81 3.74
CA ASP A 77 -2.99 -14.45 4.75
C ASP A 77 -2.37 -14.35 6.16
N LYS A 78 -1.61 -15.37 6.58
CA LYS A 78 -0.93 -15.39 7.88
C LYS A 78 0.07 -14.25 8.01
N PHE A 79 0.89 -14.01 6.98
CA PHE A 79 1.90 -12.97 6.99
C PHE A 79 1.28 -11.57 7.07
N ILE A 80 0.21 -11.32 6.29
CA ILE A 80 -0.51 -10.06 6.30
C ILE A 80 -1.18 -9.81 7.67
N ARG A 81 -1.75 -10.82 8.32
CA ARG A 81 -2.28 -10.69 9.69
C ARG A 81 -1.19 -10.28 10.68
N ASN A 82 -0.02 -10.91 10.62
CA ASN A 82 1.12 -10.56 11.47
C ASN A 82 1.62 -9.13 11.20
N MET A 83 1.60 -8.68 9.94
CA MET A 83 1.93 -7.31 9.58
C MET A 83 0.89 -6.32 10.11
N ALA A 84 -0.39 -6.67 10.03
CA ALA A 84 -1.49 -5.91 10.58
C ALA A 84 -1.50 -5.84 12.11
N SER A 85 -0.91 -6.81 12.80
CA SER A 85 -0.75 -6.81 14.26
C SER A 85 0.58 -6.26 14.75
N ALA A 86 1.44 -5.74 13.85
CA ALA A 86 2.72 -5.17 14.26
C ALA A 86 2.48 -3.91 15.11
N SER A 87 2.98 -3.90 16.35
CA SER A 87 2.82 -2.78 17.30
C SER A 87 3.72 -1.57 17.00
N SER A 88 4.69 -1.72 16.10
CA SER A 88 5.58 -0.63 15.72
C SER A 88 6.18 -0.85 14.34
N ALA A 89 6.74 0.22 13.78
CA ALA A 89 7.51 0.14 12.55
C ALA A 89 8.74 -0.78 12.72
N ALA A 90 9.38 -0.79 13.90
CA ALA A 90 10.49 -1.69 14.19
C ALA A 90 10.06 -3.16 14.20
N ALA A 91 8.90 -3.48 14.80
CA ALA A 91 8.32 -4.81 14.77
C ALA A 91 8.08 -5.30 13.34
N CYS A 92 7.71 -4.38 12.44
CA CYS A 92 7.56 -4.67 11.02
C CYS A 92 8.82 -5.27 10.37
N LYS A 93 9.99 -4.70 10.67
CA LYS A 93 11.28 -5.16 10.10
C LYS A 93 11.65 -6.57 10.58
N LYS A 94 11.12 -7.00 11.74
CA LYS A 94 11.39 -8.31 12.34
C LYS A 94 10.51 -9.42 11.72
N LEU A 95 9.50 -9.07 10.93
CA LEU A 95 8.63 -10.04 10.29
C LEU A 95 9.39 -10.85 9.23
N LEU A 96 9.42 -12.16 9.42
CA LEU A 96 10.06 -13.08 8.50
C LEU A 96 9.11 -13.43 7.36
N LEU A 97 9.51 -13.13 6.13
CA LEU A 97 8.77 -13.50 4.94
C LEU A 97 8.85 -15.03 4.72
N PRO A 98 7.71 -15.76 4.65
CA PRO A 98 7.68 -17.18 4.35
C PRO A 98 8.42 -17.53 3.04
N ALA A 99 9.06 -18.71 3.01
CA ALA A 99 9.87 -19.13 1.86
C ALA A 99 9.07 -19.16 0.54
N SER A 100 7.79 -19.56 0.60
CA SER A 100 6.85 -19.59 -0.53
C SER A 100 6.62 -18.22 -1.16
N LEU A 101 6.76 -17.13 -0.38
CA LEU A 101 6.53 -15.75 -0.81
C LEU A 101 7.82 -15.04 -1.25
N LYS A 102 9.02 -15.53 -0.90
CA LYS A 102 10.30 -14.85 -1.18
C LYS A 102 10.60 -14.62 -2.66
N ARG A 103 9.96 -15.39 -3.55
CA ARG A 103 10.08 -15.23 -5.02
C ARG A 103 9.23 -14.08 -5.56
N VAL A 104 8.15 -13.72 -4.85
CA VAL A 104 7.19 -12.70 -5.27
C VAL A 104 7.41 -11.43 -4.47
N TYR A 105 7.60 -11.52 -3.16
CA TYR A 105 7.75 -10.36 -2.27
C TYR A 105 9.18 -10.18 -1.77
N ARG A 106 9.48 -8.92 -1.41
CA ARG A 106 10.60 -8.56 -0.55
C ARG A 106 10.17 -8.62 0.92
N PRO A 107 11.09 -8.88 1.87
CA PRO A 107 10.79 -8.67 3.28
C PRO A 107 10.22 -7.26 3.52
N PRO A 108 9.27 -7.10 4.45
CA PRO A 108 8.58 -5.84 4.64
C PRO A 108 9.59 -4.77 5.09
N ARG A 109 9.36 -3.54 4.62
CA ARG A 109 10.20 -2.39 4.94
C ARG A 109 9.40 -1.39 5.77
N VAL A 110 10.13 -0.55 6.47
CA VAL A 110 9.55 0.67 7.06
C VAL A 110 9.74 1.79 6.06
N PHE A 111 8.66 2.47 5.74
CA PHE A 111 8.68 3.71 4.98
C PHE A 111 8.18 4.84 5.86
N ARG A 112 8.93 5.94 5.89
CA ARG A 112 8.55 7.15 6.61
C ARG A 112 8.01 8.13 5.59
N ASP A 113 6.73 8.45 5.67
CA ASP A 113 6.12 9.49 4.85
C ASP A 113 6.49 10.86 5.44
N ALA A 114 7.16 11.69 4.66
CA ALA A 114 7.68 12.98 5.12
C ALA A 114 6.57 14.01 5.40
N GLU A 115 5.44 13.92 4.71
CA GLU A 115 4.35 14.89 4.83
C GLU A 115 3.53 14.64 6.10
N VAL A 116 3.08 13.39 6.30
CA VAL A 116 2.32 13.03 7.52
C VAL A 116 3.23 12.67 8.69
N ARG A 117 4.55 12.58 8.47
CA ARG A 117 5.59 12.23 9.46
C ARG A 117 5.38 10.87 10.14
N GLU A 118 4.61 9.99 9.53
CA GLU A 118 4.31 8.65 10.04
C GLU A 118 5.19 7.58 9.39
N SER A 119 5.41 6.50 10.12
CA SER A 119 6.08 5.30 9.59
C SER A 119 5.07 4.19 9.33
N VAL A 120 5.13 3.59 8.16
CA VAL A 120 4.26 2.47 7.75
C VAL A 120 5.07 1.22 7.42
N CYS A 121 4.45 0.07 7.62
CA CYS A 121 4.87 -1.20 7.06
C CYS A 121 4.56 -1.25 5.57
N LEU A 122 5.57 -1.45 4.73
CA LEU A 122 5.41 -1.70 3.31
C LEU A 122 5.75 -3.13 2.95
N LEU A 123 4.80 -3.81 2.32
CA LEU A 123 5.03 -5.05 1.59
C LEU A 123 5.01 -4.74 0.09
N LEU A 124 6.17 -4.87 -0.56
CA LEU A 124 6.34 -4.60 -1.98
C LEU A 124 6.67 -5.87 -2.72
N GLU A 125 5.98 -6.07 -3.83
CA GLU A 125 6.30 -7.12 -4.78
C GLU A 125 7.64 -6.82 -5.45
N ARG A 126 8.38 -7.88 -5.78
CA ARG A 126 9.61 -7.80 -6.56
C ARG A 126 9.32 -7.32 -7.97
N THR A 127 10.32 -6.70 -8.56
CA THR A 127 10.31 -6.34 -9.97
C THR A 127 11.26 -7.20 -10.79
N ARG A 128 10.90 -7.48 -12.05
CA ARG A 128 11.79 -8.07 -13.05
C ARG A 128 11.54 -7.39 -14.39
N GLY A 129 12.59 -6.88 -15.02
CA GLY A 129 12.47 -6.14 -16.28
C GLY A 129 11.59 -4.88 -16.17
N GLY A 130 11.63 -4.21 -15.01
CA GLY A 130 10.84 -3.00 -14.77
C GLY A 130 9.34 -3.22 -14.57
N ARG A 131 8.91 -4.44 -14.22
CA ARG A 131 7.51 -4.76 -13.89
C ARG A 131 7.42 -5.66 -12.68
N PHE A 132 6.29 -5.65 -11.99
CA PHE A 132 5.98 -6.63 -10.96
C PHE A 132 6.03 -8.05 -11.51
N VAL A 133 6.65 -8.98 -10.77
CA VAL A 133 6.94 -10.35 -11.23
C VAL A 133 5.66 -11.14 -11.53
N ALA A 134 4.62 -10.92 -10.74
CA ALA A 134 3.36 -11.63 -10.75
C ALA A 134 2.14 -10.69 -10.78
N GLY A 135 2.31 -9.41 -10.46
CA GLY A 135 1.24 -8.42 -10.46
C GLY A 135 0.16 -8.75 -9.42
N TRP A 136 0.58 -9.14 -8.22
CA TRP A 136 -0.30 -9.48 -7.11
C TRP A 136 -0.86 -8.21 -6.48
N ALA A 137 -0.06 -7.50 -5.69
CA ALA A 137 -0.40 -6.23 -5.07
C ALA A 137 0.79 -5.72 -4.24
N TRP A 138 0.77 -4.42 -3.94
CA TRP A 138 1.55 -3.87 -2.84
C TRP A 138 0.62 -3.36 -1.73
N LEU A 139 1.14 -3.33 -0.50
CA LEU A 139 0.37 -3.03 0.70
C LEU A 139 1.15 -2.10 1.61
N ALA A 140 0.47 -1.06 2.10
CA ALA A 140 0.92 -0.25 3.23
C ALA A 140 0.02 -0.47 4.44
N VAL A 141 0.61 -0.63 5.62
CA VAL A 141 -0.10 -0.83 6.90
C VAL A 141 0.49 0.08 7.96
N ARG A 142 -0.35 0.84 8.66
CA ARG A 142 0.07 1.54 9.88
C ARG A 142 0.33 0.52 10.98
N PRO A 143 1.39 0.61 11.79
CA PRO A 143 1.55 -0.20 12.99
C PRO A 143 0.46 0.10 14.01
N GLU A 144 0.11 -0.85 14.87
CA GLU A 144 -0.89 -0.64 15.93
C GLU A 144 -0.26 0.27 16.97
N PRO A 145 -0.81 1.47 17.26
CA PRO A 145 -0.33 2.23 18.40
C PRO A 145 -0.40 1.29 19.60
N ALA A 146 0.75 1.07 20.25
CA ALA A 146 0.76 0.27 21.45
C ALA A 146 -0.31 0.84 22.39
N ALA A 147 -1.11 -0.05 22.98
CA ALA A 147 -2.12 0.39 23.94
C ALA A 147 -1.42 1.33 24.93
N VAL A 148 -2.00 2.50 25.18
CA VAL A 148 -1.34 3.62 25.89
C VAL A 148 -0.73 3.21 27.26
N GLY A 149 -1.12 2.07 27.82
CA GLY A 149 -0.52 1.49 29.03
C GLY A 149 0.67 0.50 28.86
N GLN A 150 1.04 0.10 27.64
CA GLN A 150 2.18 -0.81 27.40
C GLN A 150 3.49 -0.08 27.09
N LEU A 151 3.42 1.11 26.48
CA LEU A 151 4.62 1.90 26.14
C LEU A 151 5.38 2.38 27.39
N ALA A 152 4.66 2.78 28.44
CA ALA A 152 5.28 3.24 29.68
C ALA A 152 6.17 2.17 30.33
N LYS A 153 5.86 0.88 30.16
CA LYS A 153 6.67 -0.21 30.71
C LYS A 153 7.88 -0.54 29.85
N SER A 154 7.76 -0.46 28.52
CA SER A 154 8.88 -0.82 27.64
C SER A 154 9.97 0.23 27.62
N GLU A 155 9.64 1.51 27.79
CA GLU A 155 10.65 2.57 27.87
C GLU A 155 11.40 2.52 29.22
N GLU A 156 10.72 2.24 30.33
CA GLU A 156 11.38 1.97 31.63
C GLU A 156 12.27 0.70 31.58
N GLU A 157 11.81 -0.38 30.93
CA GLU A 157 12.61 -1.61 30.80
C GLU A 157 13.82 -1.47 29.84
N GLU A 158 13.72 -0.68 28.76
CA GLU A 158 14.87 -0.38 27.88
C GLU A 158 15.89 0.54 28.57
N GLU A 159 15.46 1.55 29.35
CA GLU A 159 16.37 2.38 30.16
C GLU A 159 17.04 1.58 31.29
N GLU A 160 16.32 0.67 31.97
CA GLU A 160 16.90 -0.21 32.99
C GLU A 160 17.90 -1.23 32.39
N GLU A 161 17.66 -1.77 31.19
CA GLU A 161 18.63 -2.64 30.51
C GLU A 161 19.88 -1.88 30.03
N GLU A 162 19.74 -0.63 29.57
CA GLU A 162 20.89 0.21 29.18
C GLU A 162 21.73 0.62 30.41
N GLU A 163 21.10 1.06 31.52
CA GLU A 163 21.80 1.36 32.77
C GLU A 163 22.44 0.10 33.38
N GLY A 164 21.75 -1.05 33.30
CA GLY A 164 22.27 -2.34 33.75
C GLY A 164 23.51 -2.77 32.96
N HIS A 165 23.54 -2.54 31.66
CA HIS A 165 24.71 -2.83 30.81
C HIS A 165 25.88 -1.87 31.07
N GLU A 166 25.62 -0.59 31.33
CA GLU A 166 26.65 0.39 31.68
C GLU A 166 27.30 0.05 33.03
N LEU A 167 26.49 -0.26 34.06
CA LEU A 167 26.98 -0.66 35.38
C LEU A 167 27.74 -2.00 35.35
N ALA A 168 27.28 -2.97 34.54
CA ALA A 168 27.99 -4.24 34.35
C ALA A 168 29.35 -4.04 33.65
N SER A 169 29.46 -3.10 32.71
CA SER A 169 30.72 -2.76 32.04
C SER A 169 31.73 -2.11 32.99
N ILE A 170 31.26 -1.25 33.91
CA ILE A 170 32.08 -0.62 34.95
C ILE A 170 32.50 -1.66 36.01
N GLY A 171 31.62 -2.60 36.36
CA GLY A 171 31.92 -3.71 37.26
C GLY A 171 32.99 -4.67 36.71
N ALA A 172 32.90 -5.02 35.43
CA ALA A 172 33.89 -5.87 34.75
C ALA A 172 35.27 -5.21 34.64
N ALA A 173 35.33 -3.88 34.42
CA ALA A 173 36.58 -3.13 34.41
C ALA A 173 37.26 -3.10 35.79
N LYS A 174 36.49 -3.00 36.88
CA LYS A 174 37.00 -3.07 38.27
C LYS A 174 37.45 -4.47 38.69
N ALA A 175 36.80 -5.52 38.20
CA ALA A 175 37.19 -6.91 38.49
C ALA A 175 38.51 -7.31 37.80
N ALA A 176 38.76 -6.80 36.58
CA ALA A 176 40.00 -7.05 35.85
C ALA A 176 41.25 -6.42 36.50
N THR A 177 41.09 -5.36 37.31
CA THR A 177 42.21 -4.75 38.05
C THR A 177 42.57 -5.50 39.34
N ARG A 178 41.71 -6.41 39.82
CA ARG A 178 41.90 -7.10 41.11
C ARG A 178 42.35 -8.57 41.00
N ALA A 179 42.31 -9.16 39.81
CA ALA A 179 42.68 -10.56 39.57
C ALA A 179 44.16 -10.78 39.22
N GLY A 180 45.04 -9.88 39.67
CA GLY A 180 46.49 -9.94 39.48
C GLY A 180 47.26 -10.33 40.75
N ALA A 181 46.76 -11.24 41.58
CA ALA A 181 47.57 -11.86 42.64
C ALA A 181 46.90 -13.13 43.17
N LEU A 182 47.72 -14.15 43.42
CA LEU A 182 47.45 -15.46 44.02
C LEU A 182 46.92 -16.56 43.09
N ALA A 183 47.88 -17.30 42.54
CA ALA A 183 47.75 -18.72 42.23
C ALA A 183 48.04 -19.56 43.49
N THR A 184 47.22 -20.57 43.77
CA THR A 184 47.62 -21.81 44.46
C THR A 184 46.62 -22.92 44.14
N ALA A 185 47.13 -24.14 44.04
CA ALA A 185 46.54 -25.31 43.43
C ALA A 185 45.62 -26.12 44.35
N ALA A 186 44.60 -26.78 43.77
CA ALA A 186 44.13 -28.13 44.14
C ALA A 186 43.12 -28.65 43.09
N PRO A 187 42.95 -29.99 42.94
CA PRO A 187 42.32 -30.62 41.79
C PRO A 187 40.87 -31.07 42.05
N GLY A 188 40.03 -31.12 41.01
CA GLY A 188 38.78 -31.89 41.07
C GLY A 188 37.73 -31.58 40.00
N VAL A 189 37.39 -32.63 39.24
CA VAL A 189 36.15 -32.87 38.48
C VAL A 189 36.05 -32.21 37.09
N MET A 190 36.36 -33.04 36.08
CA MET A 190 36.09 -32.84 34.66
C MET A 190 34.59 -33.00 34.38
N ASP A 191 34.00 -32.00 33.73
CA ASP A 191 32.82 -32.18 32.88
C ASP A 191 33.20 -31.71 31.46
N ASP A 192 33.31 -32.68 30.55
CA ASP A 192 33.83 -32.53 29.21
C ASP A 192 32.71 -32.14 28.24
N THR A 193 32.65 -30.88 27.84
CA THR A 193 32.17 -30.46 26.51
C THR A 193 32.72 -29.08 26.15
N GLN A 194 34.05 -28.93 26.16
CA GLN A 194 34.69 -27.80 25.48
C GLN A 194 34.80 -28.07 23.97
N PRO A 195 34.30 -27.18 23.10
CA PRO A 195 34.51 -27.29 21.67
C PRO A 195 36.01 -27.19 21.39
N SER A 196 36.55 -28.21 20.73
CA SER A 196 37.96 -28.33 20.38
C SER A 196 38.51 -27.05 19.75
N GLY A 197 39.72 -26.65 20.13
CA GLY A 197 40.37 -25.42 19.69
C GLY A 197 40.47 -25.26 18.16
N THR A 198 40.26 -26.33 17.41
CA THR A 198 40.17 -26.35 15.95
C THR A 198 38.93 -25.62 15.41
N GLU A 199 37.78 -25.70 16.08
CA GLU A 199 36.53 -25.03 15.69
C GLU A 199 36.63 -23.50 15.85
N GLN A 200 37.20 -23.06 16.98
CA GLN A 200 37.42 -21.64 17.26
C GLN A 200 38.45 -21.01 16.30
N GLN A 201 39.49 -21.78 15.95
CA GLN A 201 40.49 -21.36 14.96
C GLN A 201 39.92 -21.31 13.54
N ARG A 202 39.01 -22.23 13.18
CA ARG A 202 38.29 -22.23 11.89
C ARG A 202 37.36 -21.01 11.77
N ARG A 203 36.64 -20.66 12.85
CA ARG A 203 35.81 -19.45 12.90
C ARG A 203 36.63 -18.16 12.79
N ARG A 204 37.81 -18.10 13.41
CA ARG A 204 38.74 -16.95 13.29
C ARG A 204 39.27 -16.79 11.85
N ARG A 205 39.66 -17.89 11.20
CA ARG A 205 40.09 -17.88 9.79
C ARG A 205 38.96 -17.44 8.85
N GLY A 206 37.74 -17.91 9.08
CA GLY A 206 36.56 -17.49 8.30
C GLY A 206 36.29 -15.98 8.39
N ARG A 207 36.36 -15.40 9.60
CA ARG A 207 36.19 -13.94 9.77
C ARG A 207 37.31 -13.14 9.12
N GLN A 208 38.56 -13.60 9.20
CA GLN A 208 39.69 -12.93 8.53
C GLN A 208 39.56 -12.97 7.00
N GLN A 209 39.13 -14.10 6.44
CA GLN A 209 38.90 -14.23 5.00
C GLN A 209 37.76 -13.32 4.52
N GLN A 210 36.67 -13.23 5.30
CA GLN A 210 35.54 -12.36 5.00
C GLN A 210 35.93 -10.86 5.09
N GLN A 211 36.75 -10.48 6.07
CA GLN A 211 37.30 -9.12 6.17
C GLN A 211 38.27 -8.79 5.03
N GLN A 212 39.09 -9.74 4.58
CA GLN A 212 39.92 -9.56 3.38
C GLN A 212 39.07 -9.37 2.12
N GLN A 213 38.00 -10.14 1.93
CA GLN A 213 37.07 -9.95 0.81
C GLN A 213 36.43 -8.56 0.82
N LEU A 214 35.99 -8.08 1.99
CA LEU A 214 35.44 -6.73 2.15
C LEU A 214 36.47 -5.63 1.84
N ARG A 215 37.74 -5.81 2.22
CA ARG A 215 38.82 -4.87 1.86
C ARG A 215 39.07 -4.84 0.35
N TRP A 216 39.05 -5.99 -0.31
CA TRP A 216 39.17 -6.10 -1.76
C TRP A 216 38.02 -5.41 -2.51
N VAL A 217 36.77 -5.59 -2.04
CA VAL A 217 35.60 -4.93 -2.62
C VAL A 217 35.69 -3.41 -2.46
N LYS A 218 36.04 -2.91 -1.27
CA LYS A 218 36.19 -1.46 -1.03
C LYS A 218 37.30 -0.85 -1.89
N ALA A 219 38.43 -1.54 -2.05
CA ALA A 219 39.52 -1.11 -2.93
C ALA A 219 39.07 -1.06 -4.40
N TRP A 220 38.31 -2.06 -4.86
CA TRP A 220 37.77 -2.10 -6.22
C TRP A 220 36.77 -0.97 -6.51
N VAL A 221 35.86 -0.69 -5.57
CA VAL A 221 34.91 0.44 -5.69
C VAL A 221 35.66 1.77 -5.74
N GLY A 222 36.70 1.94 -4.91
CA GLY A 222 37.53 3.15 -4.92
C GLY A 222 38.29 3.35 -6.24
N VAL A 223 38.80 2.28 -6.85
CA VAL A 223 39.43 2.33 -8.18
C VAL A 223 38.41 2.67 -9.26
N TRP A 224 37.21 2.08 -9.22
CA TRP A 224 36.14 2.32 -10.18
C TRP A 224 35.70 3.79 -10.19
N TYR A 225 35.50 4.40 -9.01
CA TYR A 225 35.16 5.82 -8.89
C TYR A 225 36.21 6.74 -9.51
N ARG A 226 37.51 6.44 -9.32
CA ARG A 226 38.60 7.24 -9.91
C ARG A 226 38.66 7.10 -11.43
N VAL A 227 38.34 5.93 -11.98
CA VAL A 227 38.30 5.70 -13.44
C VAL A 227 37.12 6.44 -14.06
N VAL A 228 35.95 6.43 -13.43
CA VAL A 228 34.76 7.16 -13.89
C VAL A 228 35.00 8.68 -13.82
N ASP A 229 35.51 9.20 -12.70
CA ASP A 229 35.84 10.63 -12.55
C ASP A 229 36.92 11.07 -13.56
N TRP A 230 37.94 10.25 -13.78
CA TRP A 230 38.95 10.52 -14.82
C TRP A 230 38.36 10.53 -16.23
N TRP A 231 37.45 9.61 -16.56
CA TRP A 231 36.80 9.55 -17.88
C TRP A 231 35.91 10.76 -18.16
N PHE A 232 35.14 11.22 -17.17
CA PHE A 232 34.35 12.45 -17.28
C PHE A 232 35.22 13.70 -17.40
N ARG A 233 36.38 13.74 -16.73
CA ARG A 233 37.33 14.86 -16.83
C ARG A 233 38.16 14.85 -18.12
N SER A 234 38.29 13.71 -18.80
CA SER A 234 39.20 13.54 -19.95
C SER A 234 38.48 13.55 -21.31
N SER A 235 37.15 13.63 -21.34
CA SER A 235 36.37 13.57 -22.58
C SER A 235 36.26 14.94 -23.24
N TRP A 236 37.12 15.20 -24.22
CA TRP A 236 37.06 16.30 -25.20
C TRP A 236 35.87 16.12 -26.17
N VAL A 237 34.63 16.27 -25.70
CA VAL A 237 33.43 16.25 -26.56
C VAL A 237 32.63 17.53 -26.37
N THR A 238 33.17 18.63 -26.88
CA THR A 238 32.45 19.90 -27.10
C THR A 238 32.60 20.45 -28.52
N ALA A 239 33.19 19.70 -29.47
CA ALA A 239 33.60 20.30 -30.75
C ALA A 239 32.93 19.75 -32.03
N LEU A 240 31.96 18.82 -31.99
CA LEU A 240 31.60 18.11 -33.23
C LEU A 240 30.12 17.72 -33.39
N TRP A 241 29.16 18.57 -33.02
CA TRP A 241 27.78 18.43 -33.51
C TRP A 241 27.19 19.79 -33.89
N GLY A 242 27.55 20.24 -35.09
CA GLY A 242 26.77 21.23 -35.84
C GLY A 242 26.34 20.59 -37.14
N PHE A 243 25.07 20.20 -37.25
CA PHE A 243 24.30 20.14 -38.50
C PHE A 243 22.81 20.14 -38.14
N GLY A 244 22.08 21.06 -38.77
CA GLY A 244 20.69 21.35 -38.48
C GLY A 244 19.71 20.31 -39.03
N ASN A 245 18.48 20.39 -38.55
CA ASN A 245 17.33 19.91 -39.28
C ASN A 245 16.14 20.85 -39.07
N ALA A 246 15.47 21.09 -40.19
CA ALA A 246 14.38 22.03 -40.38
C ALA A 246 13.13 21.65 -39.59
N GLY A 247 12.31 22.66 -39.34
CA GLY A 247 11.15 22.62 -38.48
C GLY A 247 10.03 21.69 -38.94
N VAL A 248 9.40 21.09 -37.94
CA VAL A 248 8.01 20.68 -37.93
C VAL A 248 7.49 21.08 -36.55
N GLU A 249 6.77 22.20 -36.48
CA GLU A 249 6.00 22.57 -35.29
C GLU A 249 4.80 21.63 -35.20
N VAL A 250 4.83 20.72 -34.22
CA VAL A 250 3.62 20.10 -33.68
C VAL A 250 3.47 20.69 -32.28
N GLY A 251 2.47 21.56 -32.12
CA GLY A 251 2.10 22.11 -30.82
C GLY A 251 1.60 20.99 -29.91
N MET A 252 2.47 20.54 -29.01
CA MET A 252 2.07 19.87 -27.77
C MET A 252 2.15 20.91 -26.66
N GLU A 253 1.01 21.51 -26.38
CA GLU A 253 0.77 22.45 -25.31
C GLU A 253 0.95 21.72 -23.97
N THR A 254 1.96 22.14 -23.20
CA THR A 254 2.32 21.56 -21.90
C THR A 254 1.39 22.08 -20.81
N GLN A 255 0.36 21.31 -20.45
CA GLN A 255 -0.38 21.45 -19.18
C GLN A 255 0.39 20.73 -18.06
N ALA A 256 1.46 21.33 -17.57
CA ALA A 256 2.28 20.76 -16.49
C ALA A 256 2.62 21.77 -15.38
N ALA A 257 1.88 22.88 -15.26
CA ALA A 257 2.21 23.95 -14.32
C ALA A 257 1.05 24.39 -13.39
N GLU A 258 -0.11 23.74 -13.41
CA GLU A 258 -1.27 24.18 -12.60
C GLU A 258 -1.64 23.28 -11.41
N ASP A 259 -0.90 22.19 -11.15
CA ASP A 259 -1.29 21.18 -10.12
C ASP A 259 -0.57 21.30 -8.76
N GLU A 260 0.26 22.32 -8.51
CA GLU A 260 0.95 22.48 -7.20
C GLU A 260 0.19 23.34 -6.15
N GLU A 261 -0.91 24.02 -6.50
CA GLU A 261 -1.59 24.95 -5.58
C GLU A 261 -2.81 24.34 -4.82
N ALA A 262 -3.16 23.07 -5.06
CA ALA A 262 -4.35 22.45 -4.45
C ALA A 262 -4.16 21.84 -3.04
N VAL A 263 -2.97 21.94 -2.42
CA VAL A 263 -2.64 21.22 -1.16
C VAL A 263 -2.61 22.12 0.09
N ALA A 264 -2.88 23.42 -0.01
CA ALA A 264 -2.76 24.35 1.13
C ALA A 264 -4.07 24.71 1.87
N VAL A 265 -5.24 24.15 1.51
CA VAL A 265 -6.54 24.56 2.08
C VAL A 265 -7.15 23.47 2.97
N VAL A 266 -6.54 23.18 4.13
CA VAL A 266 -7.22 22.46 5.25
C VAL A 266 -6.86 23.07 6.63
N ALA A 267 -6.05 24.13 6.69
CA ALA A 267 -5.59 24.69 7.96
C ALA A 267 -6.34 25.98 8.39
N ALA A 268 -7.67 26.06 8.27
CA ALA A 268 -8.43 27.18 8.84
C ALA A 268 -9.96 26.98 8.91
N VAL A 269 -10.47 25.98 9.63
CA VAL A 269 -11.85 26.07 10.19
C VAL A 269 -11.83 25.57 11.62
N GLY A 270 -11.76 26.52 12.54
CA GLY A 270 -11.81 26.29 13.98
C GLY A 270 -13.23 26.30 14.52
N GLY A 271 -13.47 25.41 15.50
CA GLY A 271 -14.02 25.82 16.79
C GLY A 271 -15.50 26.21 16.86
N GLY A 272 -16.40 25.23 16.74
CA GLY A 272 -17.78 25.35 17.22
C GLY A 272 -18.08 24.30 18.29
N GLY A 273 -18.03 24.68 19.56
CA GLY A 273 -18.26 23.77 20.69
C GLY A 273 -19.74 23.46 20.90
N PHE A 274 -20.13 22.20 20.76
CA PHE A 274 -21.41 21.68 21.27
C PHE A 274 -21.14 20.82 22.52
N ARG A 275 -21.55 21.33 23.69
CA ARG A 275 -21.60 20.58 24.95
C ARG A 275 -23.04 20.15 25.21
N GLY A 276 -23.33 18.87 24.99
CA GLY A 276 -24.57 18.21 25.42
C GLY A 276 -24.24 16.77 25.80
N GLY A 277 -24.23 16.49 27.11
CA GLY A 277 -23.88 15.18 27.64
C GLY A 277 -24.96 14.14 27.37
N TRP A 278 -24.64 13.18 26.50
CA TRP A 278 -25.29 11.88 26.40
C TRP A 278 -24.20 10.82 26.54
N SER A 279 -24.34 9.91 27.50
CA SER A 279 -23.48 8.73 27.60
C SER A 279 -24.05 7.61 26.71
N PRO A 280 -23.39 7.21 25.61
CA PRO A 280 -23.86 6.11 24.79
C PRO A 280 -23.38 4.80 25.40
N ARG A 281 -24.32 3.95 25.81
CA ARG A 281 -24.04 2.53 26.04
C ARG A 281 -24.04 1.85 24.67
N GLY A 282 -22.86 1.43 24.17
CA GLY A 282 -22.76 0.26 23.29
C GLY A 282 -22.21 0.42 21.87
N GLY A 283 -21.82 1.62 21.41
CA GLY A 283 -21.20 1.79 20.10
C GLY A 283 -19.88 0.99 20.00
N ARG A 284 -19.83 -0.06 19.18
CA ARG A 284 -18.56 -0.71 18.87
C ARG A 284 -17.77 0.27 17.99
N PRO A 285 -16.53 0.66 18.37
CA PRO A 285 -15.75 1.55 17.53
C PRO A 285 -15.66 0.96 16.12
N LEU A 286 -15.89 1.80 15.10
CA LEU A 286 -15.74 1.39 13.71
C LEU A 286 -14.39 0.70 13.58
N ARG A 287 -14.43 -0.53 13.04
CA ARG A 287 -13.20 -1.24 12.68
C ARG A 287 -12.41 -0.32 11.76
N ARG A 288 -11.11 -0.20 12.00
CA ARG A 288 -10.25 0.71 11.24
C ARG A 288 -10.44 0.47 9.74
N LEU A 289 -10.46 1.55 8.97
CA LEU A 289 -10.75 1.54 7.54
C LEU A 289 -9.61 0.86 6.77
N HIS A 290 -9.97 -0.03 5.86
CA HIS A 290 -9.04 -0.64 4.92
C HIS A 290 -9.45 -0.21 3.51
N LEU A 291 -8.52 0.40 2.78
CA LEU A 291 -8.74 0.95 1.45
C LEU A 291 -8.21 -0.01 0.39
N GLY A 292 -8.98 -0.25 -0.67
CA GLY A 292 -8.59 -1.10 -1.78
C GLY A 292 -8.75 -0.39 -3.14
N ALA A 293 -7.71 -0.47 -3.97
CA ALA A 293 -7.73 -0.05 -5.37
C ALA A 293 -7.40 -1.24 -6.28
N PRO A 294 -8.41 -2.02 -6.71
CA PRO A 294 -8.18 -3.22 -7.52
C PRO A 294 -7.81 -2.91 -8.98
N HIS A 295 -8.12 -1.72 -9.50
CA HIS A 295 -7.96 -1.37 -10.92
C HIS A 295 -7.01 -0.16 -11.13
N PRO A 296 -5.73 -0.27 -10.71
CA PRO A 296 -4.76 0.80 -10.94
C PRO A 296 -4.62 1.09 -12.43
N SER A 297 -4.50 2.37 -12.77
CA SER A 297 -4.27 2.88 -14.13
C SER A 297 -5.37 2.61 -15.18
N PHE A 298 -6.35 1.75 -14.92
CA PHE A 298 -7.49 1.51 -15.84
C PHE A 298 -8.63 2.50 -15.58
N GLU A 299 -8.90 2.77 -14.31
CA GLU A 299 -10.01 3.58 -13.84
C GLU A 299 -9.49 4.95 -13.36
N GLY A 300 -8.62 5.57 -14.14
CA GLY A 300 -7.97 6.82 -13.75
C GLY A 300 -7.09 6.65 -12.51
N PRO A 301 -6.96 7.68 -11.65
CA PRO A 301 -6.03 7.68 -10.52
C PRO A 301 -6.61 7.05 -9.24
N VAL A 302 -7.45 6.01 -9.32
CA VAL A 302 -8.10 5.40 -8.14
C VAL A 302 -7.11 4.83 -7.13
N ASP A 303 -5.94 4.39 -7.58
CA ASP A 303 -4.84 3.95 -6.73
C ASP A 303 -4.16 5.11 -6.00
N LEU A 304 -3.95 6.25 -6.69
CA LEU A 304 -3.43 7.46 -6.07
C LEU A 304 -4.43 8.04 -5.08
N GLN A 305 -5.72 8.04 -5.43
CA GLN A 305 -6.81 8.44 -4.54
C GLN A 305 -6.80 7.56 -3.27
N ALA A 306 -6.79 6.23 -3.40
CA ALA A 306 -6.76 5.33 -2.25
C ALA A 306 -5.56 5.62 -1.31
N VAL A 307 -4.39 5.92 -1.88
CA VAL A 307 -3.20 6.28 -1.10
C VAL A 307 -3.33 7.66 -0.47
N ALA A 308 -3.89 8.64 -1.17
CA ALA A 308 -4.16 9.96 -0.61
C ALA A 308 -5.15 9.90 0.56
N LEU A 309 -6.22 9.13 0.44
CA LEU A 309 -7.17 8.90 1.55
C LEU A 309 -6.50 8.20 2.73
N PHE A 310 -5.64 7.20 2.46
CA PHE A 310 -4.87 6.55 3.52
C PHE A 310 -4.03 7.56 4.31
N ARG A 311 -3.34 8.47 3.61
CA ARG A 311 -2.51 9.53 4.20
C ARG A 311 -3.35 10.53 4.98
N GLY A 312 -4.46 11.01 4.40
CA GLY A 312 -5.37 11.98 5.02
C GLY A 312 -6.19 11.44 6.20
N LEU A 313 -6.16 10.13 6.44
CA LEU A 313 -6.93 9.46 7.49
C LEU A 313 -6.04 8.75 8.53
N PRO A 314 -5.09 9.42 9.21
CA PRO A 314 -4.17 8.80 10.17
C PRO A 314 -4.84 8.04 11.31
N SER A 315 -5.93 8.58 11.83
CA SER A 315 -6.69 7.99 12.93
C SER A 315 -7.65 6.88 12.51
N LEU A 316 -8.00 6.80 11.22
CA LEU A 316 -9.08 5.94 10.73
C LEU A 316 -8.57 4.85 9.79
N ALA A 317 -7.75 5.17 8.79
CA ALA A 317 -7.26 4.22 7.80
C ALA A 317 -6.08 3.39 8.34
N ARG A 318 -6.26 2.07 8.36
CA ARG A 318 -5.27 1.10 8.83
C ARG A 318 -4.34 0.62 7.72
N SER A 319 -4.90 0.39 6.54
CA SER A 319 -4.11 -0.08 5.41
C SER A 319 -4.67 0.40 4.09
N VAL A 320 -3.80 0.41 3.09
CA VAL A 320 -4.15 0.56 1.68
C VAL A 320 -3.51 -0.56 0.87
N VAL A 321 -4.30 -1.22 0.04
CA VAL A 321 -3.85 -2.25 -0.91
C VAL A 321 -4.14 -1.79 -2.33
N VAL A 322 -3.14 -1.92 -3.20
CA VAL A 322 -3.24 -1.56 -4.62
C VAL A 322 -2.81 -2.78 -5.42
N SER A 323 -3.62 -3.17 -6.40
CA SER A 323 -3.30 -4.29 -7.30
C SER A 323 -1.97 -4.05 -8.01
N GLY A 324 -1.22 -5.13 -8.27
CA GLY A 324 0.04 -5.07 -9.02
C GLY A 324 -0.15 -5.18 -10.54
N LYS A 325 -1.39 -5.29 -11.02
CA LYS A 325 -1.71 -5.51 -12.42
C LYS A 325 -2.95 -4.77 -12.87
N HIS A 326 -2.97 -4.50 -14.17
CA HIS A 326 -4.15 -4.08 -14.89
C HIS A 326 -5.23 -5.16 -14.83
N ARG A 327 -6.50 -4.79 -14.69
CA ARG A 327 -7.60 -5.77 -14.63
C ARG A 327 -7.70 -6.64 -15.89
N ARG A 328 -7.22 -6.13 -17.03
CA ARG A 328 -7.11 -6.85 -18.32
C ARG A 328 -5.68 -7.33 -18.64
N ALA A 329 -4.82 -7.53 -17.63
CA ALA A 329 -3.46 -8.03 -17.86
C ALA A 329 -3.44 -9.39 -18.58
N THR A 330 -4.49 -10.20 -18.47
CA THR A 330 -4.71 -11.38 -19.29
C THR A 330 -6.08 -11.37 -19.98
N ALA A 331 -6.18 -12.03 -21.13
CA ALA A 331 -7.44 -12.32 -21.81
C ALA A 331 -8.07 -13.66 -21.39
N ALA A 332 -7.43 -14.41 -20.46
CA ALA A 332 -8.08 -15.59 -19.87
C ALA A 332 -9.35 -15.16 -19.12
N ASP A 333 -10.42 -15.95 -19.23
CA ASP A 333 -11.65 -15.70 -18.49
C ASP A 333 -11.49 -16.04 -17.00
N SER A 334 -12.14 -15.26 -16.14
CA SER A 334 -12.20 -15.58 -14.71
C SER A 334 -12.90 -16.93 -14.50
N ALA A 335 -12.20 -17.86 -13.86
CA ALA A 335 -12.77 -19.14 -13.44
C ALA A 335 -13.89 -18.98 -12.39
N CYS A 336 -13.91 -17.85 -11.68
CA CYS A 336 -14.89 -17.57 -10.63
C CYS A 336 -16.22 -17.07 -11.21
N LEU A 337 -16.18 -16.36 -12.35
CA LEU A 337 -17.36 -15.84 -13.04
C LEU A 337 -17.26 -16.15 -14.55
N PRO A 338 -17.30 -17.45 -14.93
CA PRO A 338 -17.12 -17.86 -16.32
C PRO A 338 -18.26 -17.34 -17.19
N GLY A 339 -17.93 -16.86 -18.39
CA GLY A 339 -18.90 -16.36 -19.38
C GLY A 339 -19.48 -14.97 -19.10
N PHE A 340 -19.11 -14.32 -17.99
CA PHE A 340 -19.56 -12.96 -17.68
C PHE A 340 -18.69 -11.86 -18.32
N GLY A 341 -17.66 -12.23 -19.08
CA GLY A 341 -16.74 -11.30 -19.75
C GLY A 341 -15.73 -10.63 -18.82
N TYR A 342 -15.56 -11.14 -17.59
CA TYR A 342 -14.51 -10.66 -16.69
C TYR A 342 -13.20 -11.43 -16.93
N PRO A 343 -12.11 -10.72 -17.24
CA PRO A 343 -10.81 -11.37 -17.36
C PRO A 343 -10.35 -11.88 -15.99
N ALA A 344 -9.57 -12.95 -15.99
CA ALA A 344 -9.08 -13.58 -14.78
C ALA A 344 -8.10 -12.70 -14.00
N SER A 345 -7.46 -11.73 -14.67
CA SER A 345 -6.61 -10.73 -14.04
C SER A 345 -7.37 -9.63 -13.30
N ASP A 346 -8.70 -9.59 -13.39
CA ASP A 346 -9.53 -8.63 -12.66
C ASP A 346 -9.62 -9.04 -11.19
N PRO A 347 -8.98 -8.28 -10.28
CA PRO A 347 -8.91 -8.70 -8.88
C PRO A 347 -10.27 -8.72 -8.20
N SER A 348 -11.24 -7.92 -8.66
CA SER A 348 -12.58 -7.84 -8.08
C SER A 348 -13.44 -9.07 -8.42
N HIS A 349 -13.06 -9.81 -9.47
CA HIS A 349 -13.86 -10.87 -10.06
C HIS A 349 -13.18 -12.25 -10.03
N ASN A 350 -12.10 -12.41 -9.24
CA ASN A 350 -11.35 -13.67 -9.13
C ASN A 350 -10.97 -13.98 -7.66
N ASP A 351 -11.52 -15.06 -7.09
CA ASP A 351 -11.31 -15.48 -5.68
C ASP A 351 -9.89 -15.98 -5.36
N ARG A 352 -9.11 -16.28 -6.41
CA ARG A 352 -7.73 -16.72 -6.32
C ARG A 352 -6.74 -15.57 -6.49
N ASP A 353 -7.21 -14.36 -6.78
CA ASP A 353 -6.33 -13.22 -6.89
C ASP A 353 -5.69 -12.86 -5.54
N ALA A 354 -4.39 -12.54 -5.56
CA ALA A 354 -3.66 -12.15 -4.36
C ALA A 354 -4.24 -10.90 -3.69
N PHE A 355 -4.79 -9.97 -4.48
CA PHE A 355 -5.46 -8.78 -3.97
C PHE A 355 -6.57 -9.16 -2.98
N ASN A 356 -7.39 -10.17 -3.28
CA ASN A 356 -8.48 -10.60 -2.40
C ASN A 356 -8.00 -11.31 -1.13
N ILE A 357 -6.77 -11.80 -1.12
CA ILE A 357 -6.14 -12.44 0.04
C ILE A 357 -5.53 -11.39 0.96
N ILE A 358 -4.93 -10.35 0.36
CA ILE A 358 -4.29 -9.24 1.07
C ILE A 358 -5.33 -8.24 1.56
N SER A 359 -6.42 -8.07 0.81
CA SER A 359 -7.48 -7.14 1.11
C SER A 359 -8.19 -7.52 2.41
N PHE A 360 -8.19 -6.58 3.34
CA PHE A 360 -9.20 -6.48 4.40
C PHE A 360 -10.17 -5.34 4.11
N ALA A 361 -10.21 -4.87 2.85
CA ALA A 361 -10.86 -3.64 2.47
C ALA A 361 -12.28 -3.56 3.03
N LEU A 362 -12.58 -2.45 3.69
CA LEU A 362 -13.94 -2.09 4.03
C LEU A 362 -14.47 -1.08 3.01
N LEU A 363 -13.57 -0.41 2.28
CA LEU A 363 -13.89 0.50 1.19
C LEU A 363 -13.04 0.14 -0.05
N GLN A 364 -13.71 -0.19 -1.15
CA GLN A 364 -13.08 -0.41 -2.46
C GLN A 364 -13.46 0.72 -3.42
N LEU A 365 -12.46 1.37 -3.99
CA LEU A 365 -12.61 2.50 -4.90
C LEU A 365 -12.47 2.03 -6.34
N HIS A 366 -13.48 2.36 -7.14
CA HIS A 366 -13.57 2.08 -8.55
C HIS A 366 -13.88 3.33 -9.34
N GLY A 367 -13.51 3.29 -10.61
CA GLY A 367 -13.96 4.24 -11.60
C GLY A 367 -15.09 3.69 -12.43
N LYS A 368 -16.10 4.52 -12.69
CA LYS A 368 -17.09 4.23 -13.71
C LYS A 368 -16.85 5.07 -14.96
N LYS A 369 -17.37 4.56 -16.08
CA LYS A 369 -17.63 5.38 -17.25
C LYS A 369 -18.84 6.26 -17.00
N GLU A 370 -18.91 7.40 -17.69
CA GLU A 370 -20.00 8.34 -17.54
C GLU A 370 -21.35 7.69 -17.89
N GLU A 371 -21.37 6.88 -18.95
CA GLU A 371 -22.58 6.24 -19.47
C GLU A 371 -23.06 5.06 -18.61
N SER A 372 -22.21 4.49 -17.75
CA SER A 372 -22.58 3.32 -16.95
C SER A 372 -23.63 3.64 -15.88
N CYS A 373 -23.53 4.83 -15.28
CA CYS A 373 -24.43 5.34 -14.25
C CYS A 373 -24.53 6.87 -14.43
N PRO A 374 -25.27 7.34 -15.44
CA PRO A 374 -25.19 8.73 -15.92
C PRO A 374 -25.79 9.75 -14.94
N VAL A 375 -26.57 9.30 -13.96
CA VAL A 375 -27.19 10.18 -12.96
C VAL A 375 -26.28 10.36 -11.74
N SER A 376 -25.45 9.36 -11.45
CA SER A 376 -24.66 9.31 -10.22
C SER A 376 -23.26 9.86 -10.44
N THR A 377 -22.80 10.82 -9.64
CA THR A 377 -21.37 11.18 -9.56
C THR A 377 -20.63 10.12 -8.75
N VAL A 378 -21.23 9.67 -7.65
CA VAL A 378 -20.74 8.58 -6.80
C VAL A 378 -21.88 7.57 -6.65
N PHE A 379 -21.60 6.30 -6.92
CA PHE A 379 -22.54 5.21 -6.69
C PHE A 379 -21.96 4.25 -5.66
N ALA A 380 -22.57 4.20 -4.47
CA ALA A 380 -22.08 3.44 -3.32
C ALA A 380 -22.95 2.21 -3.09
N SER A 381 -22.32 1.03 -3.00
CA SER A 381 -23.03 -0.24 -2.80
C SER A 381 -22.41 -1.06 -1.68
N GLY A 382 -23.23 -1.81 -0.95
CA GLY A 382 -22.78 -2.81 0.01
C GLY A 382 -22.39 -4.14 -0.64
N GLY A 383 -22.40 -4.27 -1.97
CA GLY A 383 -22.23 -5.54 -2.68
C GLY A 383 -23.51 -6.36 -2.79
N PHE A 384 -24.68 -5.74 -2.56
CA PHE A 384 -26.00 -6.34 -2.73
C PHE A 384 -26.68 -5.79 -3.99
N GLY A 385 -27.64 -6.55 -4.53
CA GLY A 385 -28.39 -6.11 -5.72
C GLY A 385 -29.35 -4.96 -5.41
N SER A 386 -29.84 -4.28 -6.44
CA SER A 386 -30.78 -3.14 -6.29
C SER A 386 -32.10 -3.52 -5.61
N ASN A 387 -32.46 -4.82 -5.59
CA ASN A 387 -33.62 -5.32 -4.87
C ASN A 387 -33.41 -5.49 -3.35
N ALA A 388 -32.20 -5.26 -2.83
CA ALA A 388 -31.88 -5.31 -1.40
C ALA A 388 -32.34 -4.05 -0.65
N THR A 389 -33.56 -3.57 -0.94
CA THR A 389 -34.09 -2.31 -0.40
C THR A 389 -34.08 -2.26 1.13
N ALA A 390 -34.41 -3.38 1.79
CA ALA A 390 -34.36 -3.49 3.25
C ALA A 390 -32.95 -3.26 3.84
N PHE A 391 -31.88 -3.61 3.10
CA PHE A 391 -30.50 -3.30 3.51
C PHE A 391 -30.19 -1.82 3.30
N TYR A 392 -30.47 -1.29 2.11
CA TYR A 392 -30.16 0.10 1.77
C TYR A 392 -31.03 1.13 2.51
N SER A 393 -32.19 0.73 3.05
CA SER A 393 -33.01 1.57 3.93
C SER A 393 -32.45 1.72 5.35
N ARG A 394 -31.44 0.91 5.72
CA ARG A 394 -30.84 0.95 7.05
C ARG A 394 -29.81 2.08 7.16
N LYS A 395 -29.91 2.87 8.23
CA LYS A 395 -28.98 3.97 8.54
C LYS A 395 -27.71 3.51 9.28
N ASP A 396 -27.74 2.31 9.86
CA ASP A 396 -26.64 1.72 10.64
C ASP A 396 -25.61 0.96 9.76
N THR A 397 -25.63 1.16 8.43
CA THR A 397 -24.69 0.49 7.52
C THR A 397 -23.54 1.42 7.14
N ALA A 398 -22.36 0.87 6.85
CA ALA A 398 -21.21 1.67 6.42
C ALA A 398 -21.48 2.42 5.10
N VAL A 399 -22.33 1.86 4.24
CA VAL A 399 -22.71 2.47 2.96
C VAL A 399 -23.62 3.68 3.18
N ALA A 400 -24.70 3.53 3.96
CA ALA A 400 -25.60 4.63 4.28
C ALA A 400 -24.87 5.77 4.99
N ALA A 401 -23.96 5.39 5.90
CA ALA A 401 -23.09 6.32 6.57
C ALA A 401 -22.22 7.10 5.56
N LEU A 402 -21.48 6.41 4.68
CA LEU A 402 -20.64 7.08 3.68
C LEU A 402 -21.46 8.03 2.79
N VAL A 403 -22.63 7.61 2.33
CA VAL A 403 -23.50 8.44 1.47
C VAL A 403 -23.89 9.73 2.16
N ALA A 404 -24.43 9.66 3.38
CA ALA A 404 -24.83 10.84 4.13
C ALA A 404 -23.65 11.81 4.37
N ALA A 405 -22.46 11.29 4.68
CA ALA A 405 -21.27 12.12 4.88
C ALA A 405 -20.81 12.80 3.58
N LEU A 406 -20.85 12.09 2.45
CA LEU A 406 -20.50 12.67 1.15
C LEU A 406 -21.51 13.74 0.70
N GLU A 407 -22.81 13.51 0.87
CA GLU A 407 -23.85 14.49 0.56
C GLU A 407 -23.67 15.77 1.39
N GLU A 408 -23.37 15.64 2.68
CA GLU A 408 -23.14 16.78 3.56
C GLU A 408 -21.93 17.60 3.12
N VAL A 409 -20.77 16.96 2.95
CA VAL A 409 -19.52 17.64 2.59
C VAL A 409 -19.59 18.26 1.19
N THR A 410 -20.13 17.54 0.22
CA THR A 410 -20.22 18.03 -1.17
C THR A 410 -21.30 19.10 -1.32
N GLY A 411 -22.40 19.00 -0.57
CA GLY A 411 -23.42 20.05 -0.49
C GLY A 411 -22.87 21.33 0.13
N ALA A 412 -22.10 21.22 1.22
CA ALA A 412 -21.43 22.36 1.84
C ALA A 412 -20.41 23.02 0.90
N ALA A 413 -19.58 22.22 0.21
CA ALA A 413 -18.61 22.71 -0.76
C ALA A 413 -19.30 23.41 -1.94
N ALA A 414 -20.40 22.84 -2.47
CA ALA A 414 -21.18 23.45 -3.54
C ALA A 414 -21.84 24.76 -3.10
N ALA A 415 -22.36 24.84 -1.88
CA ALA A 415 -22.93 26.06 -1.32
C ALA A 415 -21.86 27.15 -1.12
N ALA A 416 -20.66 26.78 -0.67
CA ALA A 416 -19.52 27.69 -0.55
C ALA A 416 -19.06 28.22 -1.92
N ALA A 417 -19.01 27.35 -2.93
CA ALA A 417 -18.67 27.75 -4.30
C ALA A 417 -19.77 28.61 -4.96
N ALA A 418 -21.04 28.43 -4.57
CA ALA A 418 -22.17 29.23 -5.03
C ALA A 418 -22.30 30.58 -4.30
N ALA A 419 -21.58 30.79 -3.19
CA ALA A 419 -21.50 32.09 -2.53
C ALA A 419 -20.82 33.09 -3.48
N PRO A 420 -21.54 34.12 -3.98
CA PRO A 420 -21.11 34.89 -5.14
C PRO A 420 -19.94 35.86 -4.83
N PRO A 421 -19.00 36.11 -5.75
CA PRO A 421 -18.75 37.48 -6.18
C PRO A 421 -19.95 37.97 -7.03
N PRO A 422 -20.40 39.23 -6.92
CA PRO A 422 -21.63 39.70 -7.58
C PRO A 422 -21.59 39.41 -9.10
N PRO A 423 -22.63 38.77 -9.67
CA PRO A 423 -22.53 38.23 -11.03
C PRO A 423 -22.74 39.31 -12.13
N PRO A 424 -21.96 39.28 -13.22
CA PRO A 424 -22.47 39.73 -14.52
C PRO A 424 -23.53 38.73 -15.01
N ALA A 425 -24.71 39.24 -15.36
CA ALA A 425 -25.88 38.44 -15.72
C ALA A 425 -25.63 37.56 -16.96
N GLY A 426 -25.88 36.24 -16.88
CA GLY A 426 -26.08 35.43 -18.09
C GLY A 426 -25.82 33.92 -18.05
N THR A 427 -25.15 33.34 -17.04
CA THR A 427 -24.78 31.91 -17.07
C THR A 427 -25.47 31.10 -15.97
N SER A 428 -26.39 30.22 -16.38
CA SER A 428 -26.97 29.18 -15.51
C SER A 428 -26.00 28.01 -15.39
N SER A 429 -25.17 28.01 -14.34
CA SER A 429 -24.38 26.84 -13.94
C SER A 429 -25.29 25.90 -13.14
N SER A 430 -25.45 24.65 -13.59
CA SER A 430 -26.04 23.59 -12.78
C SER A 430 -25.22 23.45 -11.50
N SER A 431 -25.86 23.62 -10.34
CA SER A 431 -25.25 23.55 -9.01
C SER A 431 -24.29 22.35 -8.89
N GLY A 432 -22.99 22.62 -8.81
CA GLY A 432 -21.88 21.66 -8.90
C GLY A 432 -21.70 20.72 -7.70
N GLY A 433 -22.79 20.28 -7.08
CA GLY A 433 -22.78 19.22 -6.06
C GLY A 433 -22.67 17.83 -6.68
N TRP A 434 -22.17 16.86 -5.92
CA TRP A 434 -22.15 15.46 -6.34
C TRP A 434 -23.53 14.84 -6.16
N THR A 435 -23.98 14.06 -7.14
CA THR A 435 -25.09 13.13 -6.95
C THR A 435 -24.52 11.84 -6.37
N VAL A 436 -24.83 11.54 -5.11
CA VAL A 436 -24.41 10.32 -4.42
C VAL A 436 -25.62 9.37 -4.34
N SER A 437 -25.54 8.21 -4.99
CA SER A 437 -26.68 7.30 -5.11
C SER A 437 -26.39 5.93 -4.51
N LEU A 438 -27.43 5.30 -3.94
CA LEU A 438 -27.45 3.88 -3.62
C LEU A 438 -28.13 3.09 -4.77
N PRO A 439 -28.03 1.74 -4.78
CA PRO A 439 -28.68 0.92 -5.79
C PRO A 439 -30.20 1.11 -5.95
N PRO A 440 -30.99 1.40 -4.89
CA PRO A 440 -32.40 1.75 -5.07
C PRO A 440 -32.64 3.14 -5.68
N ASP A 441 -31.70 4.07 -5.53
CA ASP A 441 -31.84 5.46 -5.99
C ASP A 441 -31.51 5.60 -7.49
N ASP A 442 -30.56 4.78 -7.99
CA ASP A 442 -30.20 4.66 -9.40
C ASP A 442 -30.35 3.20 -9.87
N PRO A 443 -31.58 2.71 -10.11
CA PRO A 443 -31.82 1.32 -10.50
C PRO A 443 -31.30 0.98 -11.91
N ALA A 444 -30.96 1.98 -12.72
CA ALA A 444 -30.35 1.79 -14.04
C ALA A 444 -28.85 1.46 -13.93
N CYS A 445 -28.19 1.89 -12.86
CA CYS A 445 -26.78 1.59 -12.60
C CYS A 445 -26.58 0.12 -12.20
N ALA A 446 -26.01 -0.66 -13.11
CA ALA A 446 -25.76 -2.10 -12.88
C ALA A 446 -24.54 -2.38 -11.98
N LEU A 447 -23.76 -1.36 -11.61
CA LEU A 447 -22.47 -1.50 -10.90
C LEU A 447 -22.63 -1.71 -9.38
N THR A 448 -23.60 -2.53 -9.00
CA THR A 448 -23.98 -2.85 -7.60
C THR A 448 -22.96 -3.71 -6.84
N ALA A 449 -21.85 -4.10 -7.46
CA ALA A 449 -20.86 -5.00 -6.89
C ALA A 449 -21.38 -6.37 -6.44
N THR A 450 -22.56 -6.79 -6.92
CA THR A 450 -23.11 -8.15 -6.70
C THR A 450 -22.20 -9.27 -7.23
N ARG A 451 -21.28 -8.93 -8.14
CA ARG A 451 -20.27 -9.82 -8.71
C ARG A 451 -18.87 -9.62 -8.11
N ASN A 452 -18.71 -8.68 -7.19
CA ASN A 452 -17.46 -8.48 -6.48
C ASN A 452 -17.24 -9.65 -5.51
N VAL A 453 -16.24 -10.47 -5.81
CA VAL A 453 -15.93 -11.70 -5.08
C VAL A 453 -15.51 -11.40 -3.64
N PHE A 454 -14.74 -10.34 -3.45
CA PHE A 454 -14.32 -9.90 -2.12
C PHE A 454 -15.51 -9.39 -1.31
N GLY A 455 -16.36 -8.55 -1.90
CA GLY A 455 -17.58 -8.05 -1.28
C GLY A 455 -18.52 -9.18 -0.81
N ARG A 456 -18.66 -10.24 -1.62
CA ARG A 456 -19.42 -11.45 -1.22
C ARG A 456 -18.82 -12.11 0.03
N GLY A 457 -17.51 -12.28 0.07
CA GLY A 457 -16.80 -12.87 1.20
C GLY A 457 -16.99 -12.07 2.50
N VAL A 458 -16.83 -10.75 2.43
CA VAL A 458 -17.02 -9.84 3.58
C VAL A 458 -18.46 -9.89 4.09
N ASN A 459 -19.44 -9.94 3.18
CA ASN A 459 -20.86 -10.06 3.52
C ASN A 459 -21.33 -11.49 3.84
N GLY A 460 -20.41 -12.37 4.22
CA GLY A 460 -20.77 -13.64 4.84
C GLY A 460 -20.96 -14.82 3.88
N VAL A 461 -20.60 -14.69 2.59
CA VAL A 461 -20.50 -15.86 1.71
C VAL A 461 -19.24 -16.66 2.09
N PRO A 462 -19.32 -17.98 2.38
CA PRO A 462 -18.13 -18.81 2.59
C PRO A 462 -17.19 -18.74 1.40
N ARG A 463 -15.88 -18.79 1.64
CA ARG A 463 -14.86 -18.69 0.57
C ARG A 463 -15.04 -19.73 -0.55
N ARG A 464 -15.57 -20.91 -0.26
CA ARG A 464 -15.86 -21.94 -1.29
C ARG A 464 -17.05 -21.60 -2.19
N ASP A 465 -17.90 -20.67 -1.78
CA ASP A 465 -19.16 -20.31 -2.46
C ASP A 465 -19.11 -18.90 -3.07
N VAL A 466 -18.05 -18.10 -2.84
CA VAL A 466 -18.00 -16.68 -3.29
C VAL A 466 -18.09 -16.51 -4.80
N CYS A 467 -17.77 -17.55 -5.58
CA CYS A 467 -17.90 -17.53 -7.03
C CYS A 467 -19.33 -17.76 -7.52
N THR A 468 -20.07 -18.63 -6.84
CA THR A 468 -21.38 -19.12 -7.31
C THR A 468 -22.55 -18.52 -6.55
N ARG A 469 -22.34 -18.03 -5.33
CA ARG A 469 -23.40 -17.52 -4.45
C ARG A 469 -23.28 -16.01 -4.26
N PRO A 470 -24.32 -15.22 -4.58
CA PRO A 470 -24.35 -13.81 -4.23
C PRO A 470 -24.40 -13.61 -2.71
N ALA A 471 -24.10 -12.40 -2.25
CA ALA A 471 -24.38 -12.02 -0.87
C ALA A 471 -25.89 -11.75 -0.72
N ASP A 472 -26.47 -12.23 0.37
CA ASP A 472 -27.89 -12.06 0.68
C ASP A 472 -28.07 -10.96 1.74
N ALA A 473 -28.96 -10.02 1.46
CA ALA A 473 -29.26 -8.88 2.34
C ALA A 473 -29.84 -9.28 3.71
N GLY A 474 -30.38 -10.49 3.83
CA GLY A 474 -30.95 -11.01 5.08
C GLY A 474 -29.90 -11.36 6.14
N GLY A 475 -28.60 -11.26 5.81
CA GLY A 475 -27.53 -11.76 6.65
C GLY A 475 -27.64 -13.27 6.75
N GLY A 476 -26.80 -14.01 6.00
CA GLY A 476 -26.81 -15.47 6.08
C GLY A 476 -26.83 -15.92 7.55
N SER A 477 -27.66 -16.91 7.88
CA SER A 477 -28.14 -17.32 9.20
C SER A 477 -27.08 -17.63 10.28
N GLY A 478 -25.80 -17.36 10.02
CA GLY A 478 -24.65 -17.59 10.89
C GLY A 478 -24.05 -16.34 11.54
N GLY A 479 -24.79 -15.24 11.69
CA GLY A 479 -24.44 -14.16 12.62
C GLY A 479 -23.02 -13.59 12.51
N ARG A 480 -22.47 -13.44 11.29
CA ARG A 480 -21.09 -12.97 11.14
C ARG A 480 -20.95 -11.47 11.45
N SER A 481 -19.89 -11.13 12.17
CA SER A 481 -19.61 -9.80 12.72
C SER A 481 -19.26 -8.68 11.72
N CYS A 482 -19.30 -8.93 10.41
CA CYS A 482 -18.87 -7.98 9.37
C CYS A 482 -19.96 -7.70 8.31
N PHE A 483 -21.19 -8.14 8.55
CA PHE A 483 -22.27 -7.87 7.62
C PHE A 483 -22.50 -6.35 7.48
N GLY A 484 -22.54 -5.84 6.24
CA GLY A 484 -22.75 -4.40 5.98
C GLY A 484 -21.54 -3.51 6.24
N SER A 485 -20.35 -4.08 6.51
CA SER A 485 -19.11 -3.30 6.69
C SER A 485 -18.35 -3.04 5.39
N PHE A 486 -18.78 -3.65 4.28
CA PHE A 486 -18.17 -3.46 2.97
C PHE A 486 -18.87 -2.34 2.21
N VAL A 487 -18.09 -1.45 1.61
CA VAL A 487 -18.53 -0.38 0.74
C VAL A 487 -17.74 -0.47 -0.57
N HIS A 488 -18.44 -0.65 -1.66
CA HIS A 488 -17.93 -0.56 -3.02
C HIS A 488 -18.39 0.77 -3.60
N VAL A 489 -17.45 1.55 -4.13
CA VAL A 489 -17.74 2.90 -4.66
C VAL A 489 -17.33 2.97 -6.12
N GLU A 490 -18.29 3.25 -6.98
CA GLU A 490 -18.10 3.54 -8.40
C GLU A 490 -18.18 5.05 -8.61
N GLN A 491 -17.12 5.65 -9.12
CA GLN A 491 -16.98 7.12 -9.14
C GLN A 491 -16.85 7.65 -10.57
N ALA A 492 -17.55 8.73 -10.88
CA ALA A 492 -17.31 9.53 -12.06
C ALA A 492 -15.89 10.16 -12.00
N GLU A 493 -15.42 10.72 -13.10
CA GLU A 493 -14.12 11.40 -13.13
C GLU A 493 -14.07 12.58 -12.14
N ALA A 494 -15.14 13.37 -12.07
CA ALA A 494 -15.25 14.51 -11.15
C ALA A 494 -15.05 14.14 -9.68
N ALA A 495 -15.48 12.95 -9.25
CA ALA A 495 -15.31 12.48 -7.86
C ALA A 495 -13.93 11.84 -7.59
N ARG A 496 -13.14 11.55 -8.63
CA ARG A 496 -11.79 10.95 -8.52
C ARG A 496 -10.67 11.96 -8.75
N ALA A 497 -10.98 13.17 -9.21
CA ALA A 497 -9.99 14.20 -9.46
C ALA A 497 -9.19 14.54 -8.19
N PRO A 498 -7.89 14.82 -8.28
CA PRO A 498 -7.07 15.17 -7.11
C PRO A 498 -7.63 16.35 -6.29
N ALA A 499 -8.20 17.36 -6.98
CA ALA A 499 -8.77 18.56 -6.37
C ALA A 499 -9.90 18.29 -5.35
N VAL A 500 -10.52 17.11 -5.39
CA VAL A 500 -11.65 16.76 -4.51
C VAL A 500 -11.31 15.68 -3.47
N TRP A 501 -10.07 15.22 -3.39
CA TRP A 501 -9.69 14.21 -2.40
C TRP A 501 -9.82 14.70 -0.96
N ALA A 502 -9.72 16.01 -0.72
CA ALA A 502 -9.98 16.61 0.59
C ALA A 502 -11.44 16.38 1.04
N LEU A 503 -12.41 16.47 0.14
CA LEU A 503 -13.82 16.21 0.44
C LEU A 503 -14.05 14.76 0.87
N TRP A 504 -13.37 13.81 0.21
CA TRP A 504 -13.39 12.40 0.61
C TRP A 504 -12.79 12.17 2.00
N VAL A 505 -11.67 12.83 2.30
CA VAL A 505 -11.04 12.75 3.62
C VAL A 505 -12.00 13.27 4.69
N GLU A 506 -12.61 14.43 4.47
CA GLU A 506 -13.59 15.02 5.39
C GLU A 506 -14.79 14.11 5.62
N ALA A 507 -15.41 13.59 4.55
CA ALA A 507 -16.55 12.68 4.64
C ALA A 507 -16.19 11.38 5.41
N LEU A 508 -15.00 10.82 5.18
CA LEU A 508 -14.55 9.63 5.90
C LEU A 508 -14.20 9.93 7.36
N GLN A 509 -13.68 11.12 7.68
CA GLN A 509 -13.47 11.54 9.07
C GLN A 509 -14.79 11.67 9.83
N MET A 510 -15.87 12.11 9.18
CA MET A 510 -17.20 12.17 9.80
C MET A 510 -17.68 10.80 10.27
N LEU A 511 -17.37 9.71 9.54
CA LEU A 511 -17.71 8.35 9.98
C LEU A 511 -17.13 8.01 11.36
N GLN A 512 -15.92 8.49 11.64
CA GLN A 512 -15.29 8.28 12.95
C GLN A 512 -16.07 8.97 14.07
N SER A 513 -16.72 10.11 13.78
CA SER A 513 -17.52 10.84 14.76
C SER A 513 -18.79 10.06 15.13
N TRP A 514 -19.50 9.49 14.15
CA TRP A 514 -20.72 8.70 14.38
C TRP A 514 -20.46 7.43 15.18
N ALA A 515 -19.33 6.77 14.93
CA ALA A 515 -18.91 5.60 15.71
C ALA A 515 -18.76 5.89 17.21
N ARG A 516 -18.46 7.14 17.59
CA ARG A 516 -18.32 7.56 19.00
C ARG A 516 -19.67 7.95 19.62
N VAL A 517 -20.63 8.39 18.81
CA VAL A 517 -21.95 8.83 19.29
C VAL A 517 -22.87 7.63 19.58
N GLY A 518 -22.55 6.43 19.08
CA GLY A 518 -23.30 5.21 19.37
C GLY A 518 -24.55 5.03 18.48
N ASP A 519 -24.61 5.77 17.37
CA ASP A 519 -25.70 5.70 16.38
C ASP A 519 -25.51 4.58 15.32
N LEU A 520 -24.50 3.72 15.49
CA LEU A 520 -24.21 2.56 14.62
C LEU A 520 -24.38 1.23 15.35
#